data_AF-A0A1N6VP34-F1
#
_entry.id   AF-A0A1N6VP34-F1
#
_cell.length_a   1.000
_cell.length_b   1.000
_cell.length_c   1.000
_cell.angle_alpha   90.00
_cell.angle_beta   90.00
_cell.angle_gamma   90.00
#
_symmetry.space_group_name_H-M   'P 1'
#
loop_
_entity.id
_entity.type
_entity.pdbx_description
1 polymer ?
#
loop_
_entity_poly.entity_id
_entity_poly.type
_entity_poly.pdbx_seq_one_letter_code
_entity_poly.pdbx_strand_id
1 'polypeptide(L)'
;MTKTPLPSHGRRINPIVALIVAILGLAVLVTAQQLPNRHRMETDLTERSTVALRAAGLSDVRVTFTGRDGRLTAGSAAEADRALDVVQALEGVRTVESEAPAAAREPVPVPPTVVVALGHDTASLRGTVPTVGSRTALVDAATAVSGAADDDLSVDPRVGDAALAGLPDVLRAFGRDADRARVELGGGTLSLTGAVPSELHRNAVRTAARHTGAVVVDRIEVPDVQRQLNELPRLTFASGGDSLSADTRTSLVTVARILKVNPSARVRIEGHTDSTGSADSNLALSRARARTVQDFLVGHGVTADRLSAEGYGETRLEVPDVTGSGRAQNRRVELLATVTSPPTDNDT
;
A
#
# COMPACT_ATOMS: atom_id res chain seq x y z
N MET A 1 -47.03 1.15 106.22
CA MET A 1 -45.63 1.13 106.72
C MET A 1 -44.75 1.81 105.69
N THR A 2 -43.88 2.68 106.20
CA THR A 2 -43.04 3.69 105.53
C THR A 2 -41.75 3.16 104.91
N LYS A 3 -41.15 3.99 104.02
CA LYS A 3 -39.70 4.19 103.76
C LYS A 3 -39.00 3.12 102.90
N THR A 4 -38.01 3.36 102.03
CA THR A 4 -37.36 4.52 101.35
C THR A 4 -36.44 3.88 100.29
N PRO A 5 -36.15 4.50 99.12
CA PRO A 5 -35.19 3.96 98.16
C PRO A 5 -33.76 4.52 98.39
N LEU A 6 -32.74 3.78 97.94
CA LEU A 6 -31.34 4.23 97.80
C LEU A 6 -31.01 4.55 96.33
N PRO A 7 -30.01 5.42 96.06
CA PRO A 7 -29.84 6.11 94.77
C PRO A 7 -28.86 5.40 93.81
N SER A 8 -29.02 5.61 92.50
CA SER A 8 -28.06 5.20 91.47
C SER A 8 -27.51 6.41 90.70
N HIS A 9 -26.18 6.45 90.56
CA HIS A 9 -25.43 7.49 89.85
C HIS A 9 -25.49 7.25 88.33
N GLY A 10 -26.10 8.17 87.59
CA GLY A 10 -26.10 8.18 86.12
C GLY A 10 -24.93 9.00 85.54
N ARG A 11 -24.07 8.34 84.75
CA ARG A 11 -22.98 8.93 83.93
C ARG A 11 -23.50 10.08 83.05
N ARG A 12 -22.95 11.29 83.18
CA ARG A 12 -23.25 12.43 82.31
C ARG A 12 -22.49 12.30 80.99
N ILE A 13 -23.23 12.13 79.88
CA ILE A 13 -22.71 12.16 78.51
C ILE A 13 -22.33 13.61 78.15
N ASN A 14 -21.18 13.82 77.52
CA ASN A 14 -20.69 15.15 77.15
C ASN A 14 -21.65 15.81 76.14
N PRO A 15 -22.21 17.01 76.44
CA PRO A 15 -23.28 17.61 75.64
C PRO A 15 -22.93 17.85 74.17
N ILE A 16 -21.64 18.04 73.85
CA ILE A 16 -21.18 18.24 72.46
C ILE A 16 -21.34 16.96 71.63
N VAL A 17 -21.05 15.79 72.21
CA VAL A 17 -21.22 14.50 71.53
C VAL A 17 -22.71 14.19 71.32
N ALA A 18 -23.55 14.51 72.30
CA ALA A 18 -25.00 14.38 72.17
C ALA A 18 -25.57 15.30 71.06
N LEU A 19 -25.03 16.51 70.92
CA LEU A 19 -25.44 17.45 69.87
C LEU A 19 -25.03 16.98 68.46
N ILE A 20 -23.81 16.46 68.30
CA ILE A 20 -23.34 15.94 67.00
C ILE A 20 -24.17 14.71 66.58
N VAL A 21 -24.44 13.79 67.51
CA VAL A 21 -25.30 12.62 67.24
C VAL A 21 -26.73 13.04 66.90
N ALA A 22 -27.26 14.08 67.55
CA ALA A 22 -28.58 14.62 67.23
C ALA A 22 -28.63 15.26 65.84
N ILE A 23 -27.59 16.01 65.43
CA ILE A 23 -27.52 16.64 64.11
C ILE A 23 -27.35 15.58 63.00
N LEU A 24 -26.47 14.59 63.19
CA LEU A 24 -26.32 13.47 62.25
C LEU A 24 -27.60 12.63 62.17
N GLY A 25 -28.25 12.37 63.31
CA GLY A 25 -29.55 11.68 63.36
C GLY A 25 -30.65 12.46 62.64
N LEU A 26 -30.68 13.78 62.78
CA LEU A 26 -31.63 14.64 62.08
C LEU A 26 -31.34 14.70 60.58
N ALA A 27 -30.07 14.76 60.17
CA ALA A 27 -29.69 14.71 58.76
C ALA A 27 -30.05 13.36 58.13
N VAL A 28 -29.83 12.25 58.84
CA VAL A 28 -30.26 10.91 58.42
C VAL A 28 -31.78 10.78 58.40
N LEU A 29 -32.50 11.37 59.36
CA LEU A 29 -33.96 11.35 59.39
C LEU A 29 -34.56 12.19 58.27
N VAL A 30 -34.01 13.37 57.98
CA VAL A 30 -34.43 14.23 56.87
C VAL A 30 -34.13 13.55 55.53
N THR A 31 -32.97 12.92 55.38
CA THR A 31 -32.67 12.12 54.17
C THR A 31 -33.55 10.88 54.06
N ALA A 32 -33.83 10.19 55.16
CA ALA A 32 -34.74 9.03 55.22
C ALA A 32 -36.20 9.41 54.89
N GLN A 33 -36.65 10.59 55.31
CA GLN A 33 -37.97 11.12 54.97
C GLN A 33 -38.07 11.60 53.50
N GLN A 34 -36.94 11.90 52.85
CA GLN A 34 -36.92 12.28 51.43
C GLN A 34 -36.87 11.08 50.46
N LEU A 35 -36.40 9.91 50.90
CA LEU A 35 -36.36 8.69 50.06
C LEU A 35 -37.73 8.24 49.50
N PRO A 36 -38.82 8.14 50.30
CA PRO A 36 -40.12 7.70 49.78
C PRO A 36 -40.81 8.73 48.88
N ASN A 37 -40.56 10.03 49.08
CA ASN A 37 -41.14 11.09 48.24
C ASN A 37 -40.46 11.19 46.87
N ARG A 38 -39.15 10.88 46.78
CA ARG A 38 -38.44 10.82 45.49
C ARG A 38 -39.00 9.72 44.58
N HIS A 39 -39.22 8.52 45.11
CA HIS A 39 -39.77 7.40 44.34
C HIS A 39 -41.16 7.71 43.78
N ARG A 40 -42.01 8.42 44.53
CA ARG A 40 -43.35 8.83 44.05
C ARG A 40 -43.29 9.81 42.89
N MET A 41 -42.39 10.80 42.95
CA MET A 41 -42.22 11.79 41.88
C MET A 41 -41.60 11.18 40.62
N GLU A 42 -40.58 10.34 40.77
CA GLU A 42 -39.93 9.66 39.63
C GLU A 42 -40.90 8.72 38.91
N THR A 43 -41.69 7.96 39.67
CA THR A 43 -42.72 7.05 39.12
C THR A 43 -43.79 7.83 38.37
N ASP A 44 -44.31 8.91 38.98
CA ASP A 44 -45.34 9.77 38.39
C ASP A 44 -44.84 10.50 37.13
N LEU A 45 -43.63 11.07 37.15
CA LEU A 45 -43.03 11.68 35.96
C LEU A 45 -42.76 10.66 34.86
N THR A 46 -42.30 9.45 35.22
CA THR A 46 -42.09 8.36 34.26
C THR A 46 -43.41 7.92 33.63
N GLU A 47 -44.48 7.78 34.41
CA GLU A 47 -45.80 7.37 33.93
C GLU A 47 -46.41 8.44 33.00
N ARG A 48 -46.45 9.71 33.43
CA ARG A 48 -46.96 10.83 32.63
C ARG A 48 -46.17 11.01 31.33
N SER A 49 -44.85 10.88 31.39
CA SER A 49 -43.99 10.95 30.20
C SER A 49 -44.23 9.80 29.24
N THR A 50 -44.42 8.58 29.75
CA THR A 50 -44.72 7.40 28.92
C THR A 50 -46.07 7.55 28.21
N VAL A 51 -47.08 8.10 28.88
CA VAL A 51 -48.39 8.37 28.27
C VAL A 51 -48.29 9.43 27.19
N ALA A 52 -47.58 10.53 27.44
CA ALA A 52 -47.39 11.61 26.47
C ALA A 52 -46.63 11.15 25.22
N LEU A 53 -45.56 10.36 25.38
CA LEU A 53 -44.79 9.80 24.28
C LEU A 53 -45.64 8.85 23.40
N ARG A 54 -46.48 7.99 24.02
CA ARG A 54 -47.40 7.12 23.28
C ARG A 54 -48.45 7.91 22.51
N ALA A 55 -49.01 8.97 23.10
CA ALA A 55 -49.97 9.85 22.42
C ALA A 55 -49.35 10.56 21.21
N ALA A 56 -48.04 10.84 21.24
CA ALA A 56 -47.27 11.41 20.14
C ALA A 56 -46.78 10.37 19.10
N GLY A 57 -47.14 9.09 19.24
CA GLY A 57 -46.72 8.01 18.34
C GLY A 57 -45.26 7.55 18.53
N LEU A 58 -44.63 7.91 19.65
CA LEU A 58 -43.23 7.60 19.99
C LEU A 58 -43.15 6.42 20.97
N SER A 59 -43.72 5.27 20.60
CA SER A 59 -43.84 4.10 21.48
C SER A 59 -42.51 3.40 21.80
N ASP A 60 -41.50 3.60 20.96
CA ASP A 60 -40.18 2.96 21.09
C ASP A 60 -39.19 3.78 21.93
N VAL A 61 -39.60 4.96 22.39
CA VAL A 61 -38.79 5.84 23.24
C VAL A 61 -38.99 5.46 24.70
N ARG A 62 -37.88 5.18 25.40
CA ARG A 62 -37.87 4.94 26.84
C ARG A 62 -37.36 6.17 27.56
N VAL A 63 -38.01 6.53 28.66
CA VAL A 63 -37.62 7.64 29.53
C VAL A 63 -37.46 7.12 30.96
N THR A 64 -36.44 7.61 31.65
CA THR A 64 -36.19 7.33 33.06
C THR A 64 -35.93 8.64 33.78
N PHE A 65 -36.35 8.76 35.04
CA PHE A 65 -36.16 9.96 35.83
C PHE A 65 -35.31 9.68 37.06
N THR A 66 -34.41 10.61 37.38
CA THR A 66 -33.74 10.69 38.68
C THR A 66 -34.12 12.04 39.29
N GLY A 67 -34.99 12.04 40.29
CA GLY A 67 -35.68 13.24 40.76
C GLY A 67 -36.56 13.86 39.66
N ARG A 68 -36.21 15.07 39.22
CA ARG A 68 -36.92 15.84 38.18
C ARG A 68 -36.18 15.88 36.84
N ASP A 69 -35.04 15.20 36.77
CA ASP A 69 -34.17 15.18 35.60
C ASP A 69 -34.40 13.87 34.86
N GLY A 70 -34.77 13.98 33.58
CA GLY A 70 -35.11 12.85 32.72
C GLY A 70 -33.96 12.47 31.80
N ARG A 71 -33.83 11.17 31.53
CA ARG A 71 -32.95 10.62 30.51
C ARG A 71 -33.78 9.83 29.52
N LEU A 72 -33.70 10.17 28.23
CA LEU A 72 -34.42 9.47 27.17
C LEU A 72 -33.48 8.66 26.27
N THR A 73 -33.97 7.53 25.78
CA THR A 73 -33.32 6.69 24.77
C THR A 73 -34.30 6.46 23.63
N ALA A 74 -33.91 6.82 22.41
CA ALA A 74 -34.73 6.70 21.19
C ALA A 74 -33.97 5.93 20.09
N GLY A 75 -34.69 5.45 19.07
CA GLY A 75 -34.10 4.70 17.94
C GLY A 75 -33.39 5.59 16.91
N SER A 76 -33.74 6.87 16.85
CA SER A 76 -33.14 7.85 15.92
C SER A 76 -33.04 9.25 16.52
N ALA A 77 -32.18 10.11 15.94
CA ALA A 77 -32.02 11.50 16.38
C ALA A 77 -33.32 12.32 16.19
N ALA A 78 -34.03 12.12 15.08
CA ALA A 78 -35.28 12.81 14.80
C ALA A 78 -36.42 12.42 15.78
N GLU A 79 -36.45 11.16 16.24
CA GLU A 79 -37.36 10.73 17.29
C GLU A 79 -36.95 11.27 18.66
N ALA A 80 -35.64 11.35 18.94
CA ALA A 80 -35.12 11.91 20.18
C ALA A 80 -35.50 13.39 20.33
N ASP A 81 -35.39 14.19 19.26
CA ASP A 81 -35.74 15.62 19.29
C ASP A 81 -37.23 15.83 19.54
N ARG A 82 -38.10 15.08 18.84
CA ARG A 82 -39.56 15.14 19.08
C ARG A 82 -39.94 14.65 20.47
N ALA A 83 -39.28 13.61 20.97
CA ALA A 83 -39.50 13.11 22.32
C ALA A 83 -39.05 14.11 23.38
N LEU A 84 -37.97 14.85 23.12
CA LEU A 84 -37.46 15.88 24.01
C LEU A 84 -38.49 17.00 24.21
N ASP A 85 -39.07 17.51 23.11
CA ASP A 85 -40.10 18.54 23.15
C ASP A 85 -41.33 18.09 23.96
N VAL A 86 -41.77 16.85 23.76
CA VAL A 86 -42.94 16.27 24.46
C VAL A 86 -42.68 16.12 25.96
N VAL A 87 -41.51 15.63 26.35
CA VAL A 87 -41.21 15.36 27.77
C VAL A 87 -40.85 16.66 28.51
N GLN A 88 -40.17 17.62 27.87
CA GLN A 88 -39.86 18.92 28.47
C GLN A 88 -41.09 19.79 28.71
N ALA A 89 -42.15 19.62 27.91
CA ALA A 89 -43.41 20.33 28.09
C ALA A 89 -44.23 19.87 29.32
N LEU A 90 -43.84 18.76 29.97
CA LEU A 90 -44.58 18.22 31.11
C LEU A 90 -44.28 18.98 32.40
N GLU A 91 -45.35 19.32 33.12
CA GLU A 91 -45.26 20.01 34.40
C GLU A 91 -44.54 19.15 35.45
N GLY A 92 -43.43 19.68 35.98
CA GLY A 92 -42.59 19.01 36.98
C GLY A 92 -41.27 18.48 36.43
N VAL A 93 -41.05 18.46 35.11
CA VAL A 93 -39.75 18.16 34.52
C VAL A 93 -38.82 19.38 34.62
N ARG A 94 -37.53 19.17 34.88
CA ARG A 94 -36.54 20.26 34.98
C ARG A 94 -35.58 20.27 33.80
N THR A 95 -34.88 19.17 33.60
CA THR A 95 -34.01 18.94 32.44
C THR A 95 -34.28 17.56 31.88
N VAL A 96 -34.17 17.42 30.57
CA VAL A 96 -34.22 16.13 29.90
C VAL A 96 -33.01 16.06 29.00
N GLU A 97 -32.22 15.01 29.15
CA GLU A 97 -31.10 14.73 28.26
C GLU A 97 -31.46 13.56 27.38
N SER A 98 -31.22 13.71 26.08
CA SER A 98 -31.20 12.56 25.19
C SER A 98 -29.87 11.86 25.28
N GLU A 99 -29.90 10.61 25.71
CA GLU A 99 -28.83 9.70 25.39
C GLU A 99 -29.05 9.32 23.93
N ALA A 100 -28.47 10.14 23.04
CA ALA A 100 -28.50 9.89 21.62
C ALA A 100 -28.10 8.42 21.40
N PRO A 101 -28.89 7.61 20.64
CA PRO A 101 -28.39 6.31 20.22
C PRO A 101 -27.06 6.60 19.55
N ALA A 102 -25.98 5.97 20.05
CA ALA A 102 -24.63 6.18 19.55
C ALA A 102 -24.72 6.19 18.03
N ALA A 103 -24.66 7.39 17.45
CA ALA A 103 -24.82 7.58 16.02
C ALA A 103 -23.89 6.55 15.42
N ALA A 104 -24.47 5.63 14.62
CA ALA A 104 -23.76 4.54 13.98
C ALA A 104 -22.41 5.12 13.57
N ARG A 105 -21.35 4.75 14.32
CA ARG A 105 -20.03 5.38 14.16
C ARG A 105 -19.81 5.37 12.68
N GLU A 106 -19.79 6.55 12.04
CA GLU A 106 -19.53 6.60 10.61
C GLU A 106 -18.32 5.70 10.41
N PRO A 107 -18.41 4.68 9.54
CA PRO A 107 -17.32 3.74 9.39
C PRO A 107 -16.09 4.58 9.14
N VAL A 108 -15.13 4.53 10.08
CA VAL A 108 -13.85 5.20 9.92
C VAL A 108 -13.38 4.80 8.53
N PRO A 109 -13.19 5.73 7.59
CA PRO A 109 -12.81 5.37 6.24
C PRO A 109 -11.51 4.59 6.36
N VAL A 110 -11.60 3.27 6.12
CA VAL A 110 -10.42 2.42 6.09
C VAL A 110 -9.71 2.82 4.81
N PRO A 111 -8.50 3.39 4.87
CA PRO A 111 -7.78 3.74 3.66
C PRO A 111 -7.64 2.45 2.81
N PRO A 112 -7.95 2.48 1.51
CA PRO A 112 -7.76 1.31 0.67
C PRO A 112 -6.30 0.91 0.76
N THR A 113 -6.03 -0.28 1.27
CA THR A 113 -4.74 -0.94 1.13
C THR A 113 -4.87 -1.90 -0.03
N VAL A 114 -4.54 -1.47 -1.25
CA VAL A 114 -4.41 -2.36 -2.39
C VAL A 114 -2.93 -2.60 -2.62
N VAL A 115 -2.53 -3.87 -2.58
CA VAL A 115 -1.17 -4.31 -2.88
C VAL A 115 -1.25 -5.26 -4.06
N VAL A 116 -0.52 -4.93 -5.11
CA VAL A 116 -0.34 -5.79 -6.28
C VAL A 116 1.14 -6.10 -6.42
N ALA A 117 1.51 -7.38 -6.37
CA ALA A 117 2.85 -7.83 -6.69
C ALA A 117 2.82 -8.63 -8.00
N LEU A 118 3.60 -8.17 -8.98
CA LEU A 118 3.72 -8.78 -10.30
C LEU A 118 4.88 -9.79 -10.29
N GLY A 119 4.57 -11.05 -10.58
CA GLY A 119 5.54 -12.11 -10.81
C GLY A 119 5.62 -12.47 -12.29
N HIS A 120 6.58 -13.32 -12.66
CA HIS A 120 6.76 -13.74 -14.06
C HIS A 120 5.55 -14.50 -14.63
N ASP A 121 4.94 -15.37 -13.83
CA ASP A 121 3.82 -16.24 -14.27
C ASP A 121 2.50 -15.96 -13.54
N THR A 122 2.56 -15.33 -12.37
CA THR A 122 1.40 -15.05 -11.53
C THR A 122 1.59 -13.72 -10.81
N ALA A 123 0.58 -12.85 -10.89
CA ALA A 123 0.43 -11.70 -10.02
C ALA A 123 -0.30 -12.09 -8.73
N SER A 124 -0.03 -11.43 -7.61
CA SER A 124 -0.85 -11.52 -6.40
C SER A 124 -1.47 -10.17 -6.07
N LEU A 125 -2.78 -10.18 -5.79
CA LEU A 125 -3.55 -9.00 -5.46
C LEU A 125 -4.16 -9.19 -4.07
N ARG A 126 -3.91 -8.23 -3.17
CA ARG A 126 -4.44 -8.25 -1.80
C ARG A 126 -5.00 -6.89 -1.44
N GLY A 127 -6.10 -6.86 -0.70
CA GLY A 127 -6.65 -5.59 -0.23
C GLY A 127 -8.16 -5.48 -0.29
N THR A 128 -8.61 -4.23 -0.36
CA THR A 128 -10.03 -3.88 -0.41
C THR A 128 -10.29 -2.89 -1.54
N VAL A 129 -11.35 -3.15 -2.32
CA VAL A 129 -11.78 -2.34 -3.45
C VAL A 129 -13.25 -1.89 -3.29
N PRO A 130 -13.66 -0.75 -3.87
CA PRO A 130 -15.03 -0.22 -3.71
C PRO A 130 -16.11 -1.10 -4.36
N THR A 131 -15.79 -1.72 -5.50
CA THR A 131 -16.78 -2.40 -6.34
C THR A 131 -16.22 -3.68 -6.96
N VAL A 132 -17.12 -4.58 -7.36
CA VAL A 132 -16.78 -5.76 -8.17
C VAL A 132 -16.12 -5.34 -9.50
N GLY A 133 -16.58 -4.25 -10.12
CA GLY A 133 -15.99 -3.75 -11.37
C GLY A 133 -14.53 -3.32 -11.20
N SER A 134 -14.20 -2.66 -10.09
CA SER A 134 -12.81 -2.30 -9.76
C SER A 134 -11.93 -3.52 -9.51
N ARG A 135 -12.47 -4.55 -8.83
CA ARG A 135 -11.78 -5.83 -8.65
C ARG A 135 -11.46 -6.47 -10.00
N THR A 136 -12.47 -6.63 -10.86
CA THR A 136 -12.30 -7.22 -12.19
C THR A 136 -11.27 -6.46 -13.01
N ALA A 137 -11.31 -5.12 -13.04
CA ALA A 137 -10.36 -4.31 -13.78
C ALA A 137 -8.89 -4.50 -13.32
N LEU A 138 -8.67 -4.63 -12.01
CA LEU A 138 -7.34 -4.90 -11.44
C LEU A 138 -6.86 -6.31 -11.77
N VAL A 139 -7.71 -7.32 -11.59
CA VAL A 139 -7.40 -8.72 -11.89
C VAL A 139 -7.09 -8.90 -13.39
N ASP A 140 -7.88 -8.29 -14.27
CA ASP A 140 -7.67 -8.33 -15.71
C ASP A 140 -6.34 -7.68 -16.11
N ALA A 141 -6.03 -6.51 -15.53
CA ALA A 141 -4.76 -5.82 -15.80
C ALA A 141 -3.56 -6.64 -15.29
N ALA A 142 -3.65 -7.20 -14.08
CA ALA A 142 -2.61 -8.03 -13.51
C ALA A 142 -2.40 -9.33 -14.32
N THR A 143 -3.49 -9.98 -14.74
CA THR A 143 -3.48 -11.17 -15.60
C THR A 143 -2.89 -10.86 -16.98
N ALA A 144 -3.22 -9.70 -17.57
CA ALA A 144 -2.65 -9.30 -18.85
C ALA A 144 -1.12 -9.17 -18.78
N VAL A 145 -0.59 -8.70 -17.66
CA VAL A 145 0.86 -8.53 -17.43
C VAL A 145 1.53 -9.86 -17.07
N SER A 146 1.03 -10.57 -16.07
CA SER A 146 1.72 -11.75 -15.49
C SER A 146 1.24 -13.09 -16.06
N GLY A 147 0.19 -13.13 -16.87
CA GLY A 147 -0.40 -14.35 -17.42
C GLY A 147 -1.49 -14.97 -16.53
N ALA A 148 -1.30 -14.95 -15.21
CA ALA A 148 -2.30 -15.32 -14.22
C ALA A 148 -2.34 -14.35 -13.03
N ALA A 149 -3.40 -14.41 -12.23
CA ALA A 149 -3.58 -13.59 -11.05
C ALA A 149 -4.20 -14.40 -9.89
N ASP A 150 -3.55 -14.35 -8.73
CA ASP A 150 -4.05 -14.79 -7.44
C ASP A 150 -4.79 -13.62 -6.77
N ASP A 151 -6.11 -13.75 -6.64
CA ASP A 151 -7.03 -12.67 -6.28
C ASP A 151 -7.59 -12.85 -4.86
N ASP A 152 -6.98 -12.13 -3.93
CA ASP A 152 -7.38 -12.01 -2.52
C ASP A 152 -7.91 -10.58 -2.24
N LEU A 153 -8.64 -10.00 -3.21
CA LEU A 153 -9.31 -8.70 -3.06
C LEU A 153 -10.71 -8.87 -2.45
N SER A 154 -10.98 -8.08 -1.41
CA SER A 154 -12.29 -7.92 -0.79
C SER A 154 -13.03 -6.72 -1.37
N VAL A 155 -14.37 -6.77 -1.42
CA VAL A 155 -15.20 -5.65 -1.88
C VAL A 155 -15.86 -5.00 -0.66
N ASP A 156 -15.55 -3.73 -0.40
CA ASP A 156 -16.22 -2.90 0.60
C ASP A 156 -16.60 -1.55 -0.01
N PRO A 157 -17.91 -1.25 -0.18
CA PRO A 157 -18.37 -0.01 -0.79
C PRO A 157 -18.05 1.25 0.04
N ARG A 158 -17.59 1.11 1.29
CA ARG A 158 -17.17 2.21 2.16
C ARG A 158 -15.74 2.67 1.85
N VAL A 159 -14.95 1.83 1.20
CA VAL A 159 -13.58 2.12 0.80
C VAL A 159 -13.61 2.78 -0.57
N GLY A 160 -13.01 3.95 -0.73
CA GLY A 160 -12.93 4.64 -2.01
C GLY A 160 -11.72 5.55 -2.10
N ASP A 161 -10.97 5.44 -3.20
CA ASP A 161 -9.85 6.32 -3.55
C ASP A 161 -9.86 6.52 -5.08
N ALA A 162 -9.80 7.77 -5.52
CA ALA A 162 -9.80 8.12 -6.94
C ALA A 162 -8.59 7.50 -7.67
N ALA A 163 -7.47 7.32 -6.97
CA ALA A 163 -6.25 6.72 -7.54
C ALA A 163 -6.43 5.26 -7.93
N LEU A 164 -7.38 4.55 -7.32
CA LEU A 164 -7.66 3.14 -7.61
C LEU A 164 -8.12 2.93 -9.06
N ALA A 165 -8.80 3.92 -9.65
CA ALA A 165 -9.24 3.86 -11.05
C ALA A 165 -8.07 3.84 -12.05
N GLY A 166 -6.92 4.44 -11.70
CA GLY A 166 -5.74 4.50 -12.56
C GLY A 166 -4.74 3.37 -12.35
N LEU A 167 -4.89 2.54 -11.30
CA LEU A 167 -4.00 1.41 -11.03
C LEU A 167 -3.88 0.41 -12.20
N PRO A 168 -4.96 0.03 -12.92
CA PRO A 168 -4.82 -0.85 -14.09
C PRO A 168 -3.82 -0.36 -15.13
N ASP A 169 -3.75 0.96 -15.36
CA ASP A 169 -2.81 1.55 -16.32
C ASP A 169 -1.38 1.56 -15.79
N VAL A 170 -1.20 1.78 -14.48
CA VAL A 170 0.11 1.64 -13.82
C VAL A 170 0.63 0.21 -13.97
N LEU A 171 -0.23 -0.80 -13.74
CA LEU A 171 0.15 -2.21 -13.89
C LEU A 171 0.56 -2.52 -15.33
N ARG A 172 -0.23 -2.08 -16.32
CA ARG A 172 0.11 -2.26 -17.74
C ARG A 172 1.42 -1.55 -18.12
N ALA A 173 1.70 -0.40 -17.52
CA ALA A 173 2.92 0.36 -17.79
C ALA A 173 4.19 -0.33 -17.28
N PHE A 174 4.11 -1.12 -16.20
CA PHE A 174 5.24 -1.98 -15.79
C PHE A 174 5.58 -3.01 -16.87
N GLY A 175 4.57 -3.56 -17.53
CA GLY A 175 4.74 -4.54 -18.59
C GLY A 175 5.28 -5.88 -18.08
N ARG A 176 5.45 -6.82 -19.01
CA ARG A 176 5.86 -8.21 -18.70
C ARG A 176 7.33 -8.36 -18.31
N ASP A 177 8.15 -7.39 -18.70
CA ASP A 177 9.60 -7.42 -18.50
C ASP A 177 10.02 -6.81 -17.15
N ALA A 178 9.06 -6.43 -16.30
CA ALA A 178 9.35 -5.96 -14.95
C ALA A 178 9.72 -7.13 -14.03
N ASP A 179 10.76 -6.95 -13.21
CA ASP A 179 11.18 -7.93 -12.19
C ASP A 179 10.78 -7.45 -10.80
N ARG A 180 10.15 -8.34 -10.01
CA ARG A 180 9.69 -8.09 -8.63
C ARG A 180 8.91 -6.76 -8.48
N ALA A 181 8.14 -6.38 -9.49
CA ALA A 181 7.37 -5.15 -9.46
C ALA A 181 6.24 -5.22 -8.43
N ARG A 182 6.10 -4.18 -7.62
CA ARG A 182 5.07 -4.10 -6.59
C ARG A 182 4.50 -2.69 -6.53
N VAL A 183 3.17 -2.64 -6.51
CA VAL A 183 2.36 -1.43 -6.52
C VAL A 183 1.48 -1.44 -5.28
N GLU A 184 1.67 -0.46 -4.41
CA GLU A 184 0.91 -0.33 -3.17
C GLU A 184 0.19 1.01 -3.15
N LEU A 185 -1.14 0.98 -3.03
CA LEU A 185 -1.97 2.14 -2.79
C LEU A 185 -2.47 2.09 -1.35
N GLY A 186 -2.23 3.17 -0.60
CA GLY A 186 -2.60 3.28 0.81
C GLY A 186 -2.63 4.73 1.26
N GLY A 187 -3.77 5.20 1.77
CA GLY A 187 -3.91 6.55 2.34
C GLY A 187 -3.54 7.67 1.37
N GLY A 188 -3.96 7.56 0.11
CA GLY A 188 -3.64 8.53 -0.95
C GLY A 188 -2.19 8.50 -1.44
N THR A 189 -1.37 7.56 -0.97
CA THR A 189 0.02 7.36 -1.41
C THR A 189 0.13 6.12 -2.28
N LEU A 190 0.79 6.26 -3.43
CA LEU A 190 1.09 5.19 -4.37
C LEU A 190 2.60 4.89 -4.32
N SER A 191 2.98 3.77 -3.71
CA SER A 191 4.36 3.30 -3.67
C SER A 191 4.63 2.31 -4.80
N LEU A 192 5.66 2.59 -5.59
CA LEU A 192 6.10 1.78 -6.72
C LEU A 192 7.50 1.24 -6.45
N THR A 193 7.68 -0.08 -6.46
CA THR A 193 8.98 -0.74 -6.23
C THR A 193 9.20 -1.85 -7.26
N GLY A 194 10.44 -2.32 -7.39
CA GLY A 194 10.85 -3.39 -8.31
C GLY A 194 11.81 -2.87 -9.38
N ALA A 195 12.10 -3.69 -10.38
CA ALA A 195 13.00 -3.32 -11.47
C ALA A 195 12.26 -3.29 -12.81
N VAL A 196 12.61 -2.33 -13.66
CA VAL A 196 12.13 -2.22 -15.06
C VAL A 196 13.33 -2.18 -16.00
N PRO A 197 13.20 -2.67 -17.25
CA PRO A 197 14.37 -2.94 -18.11
C PRO A 197 15.04 -1.67 -18.67
N SER A 198 14.41 -0.51 -18.58
CA SER A 198 14.90 0.75 -19.16
C SER A 198 14.24 1.99 -18.55
N GLU A 199 14.88 3.15 -18.71
CA GLU A 199 14.31 4.45 -18.32
C GLU A 199 13.02 4.78 -19.08
N LEU A 200 12.85 4.26 -20.30
CA LEU A 200 11.60 4.39 -21.05
C LEU A 200 10.42 3.78 -20.26
N HIS A 201 10.60 2.56 -19.74
CA HIS A 201 9.57 1.89 -18.94
C HIS A 201 9.32 2.63 -17.62
N ARG A 202 10.38 3.05 -16.91
CA ARG A 202 10.22 3.86 -15.68
C ARG A 202 9.42 5.13 -15.96
N ASN A 203 9.70 5.82 -17.06
CA ASN A 203 8.96 7.03 -17.47
C ASN A 203 7.48 6.75 -17.78
N ALA A 204 7.18 5.63 -18.44
CA ALA A 204 5.81 5.19 -18.69
C ALA A 204 5.06 4.92 -17.38
N VAL A 205 5.66 4.16 -16.46
CA VAL A 205 5.08 3.89 -15.14
C VAL A 205 4.85 5.18 -14.35
N ARG A 206 5.84 6.08 -14.32
CA ARG A 206 5.73 7.38 -13.64
C ARG A 206 4.63 8.26 -14.22
N THR A 207 4.46 8.23 -15.54
CA THR A 207 3.39 8.98 -16.22
C THR A 207 2.02 8.41 -15.84
N ALA A 208 1.85 7.10 -15.92
CA ALA A 208 0.61 6.43 -15.49
C ALA A 208 0.30 6.71 -14.01
N ALA A 209 1.31 6.64 -13.14
CA ALA A 209 1.16 6.90 -11.72
C ALA A 209 0.72 8.34 -11.42
N ARG A 210 1.25 9.33 -12.15
CA ARG A 210 0.83 10.74 -12.01
C ARG A 210 -0.63 10.97 -12.39
N HIS A 211 -1.15 10.22 -13.36
CA HIS A 211 -2.57 10.31 -13.76
C HIS A 211 -3.53 9.74 -12.72
N THR A 212 -3.05 8.99 -11.72
CA THR A 212 -3.89 8.49 -10.62
C THR A 212 -4.30 9.60 -9.64
N GLY A 213 -3.54 10.69 -9.55
CA GLY A 213 -3.76 11.75 -8.56
C GLY A 213 -3.26 11.43 -7.14
N ALA A 214 -2.69 10.24 -6.91
CA ALA A 214 -2.03 9.89 -5.64
C ALA A 214 -0.66 10.57 -5.49
N VAL A 215 -0.20 10.68 -4.25
CA VAL A 215 1.19 11.02 -3.94
C VAL A 215 2.09 9.85 -4.33
N VAL A 216 2.89 10.00 -5.39
CA VAL A 216 3.70 8.91 -5.94
C VAL A 216 5.06 8.83 -5.23
N VAL A 217 5.37 7.66 -4.67
CA VAL A 217 6.68 7.29 -4.15
C VAL A 217 7.33 6.30 -5.11
N ASP A 218 8.23 6.78 -5.95
CA ASP A 218 8.96 6.00 -6.96
C ASP A 218 10.26 5.43 -6.37
N ARG A 219 10.32 4.11 -6.23
CA ARG A 219 11.51 3.32 -5.87
C ARG A 219 11.78 2.24 -6.91
N ILE A 220 11.47 2.51 -8.17
CA ILE A 220 11.72 1.59 -9.28
C ILE A 220 13.21 1.64 -9.62
N GLU A 221 13.85 0.48 -9.72
CA GLU A 221 15.22 0.33 -10.16
C GLU A 221 15.29 0.15 -11.69
N VAL A 222 16.34 0.70 -12.31
CA VAL A 222 16.67 0.46 -13.71
C VAL A 222 18.10 -0.09 -13.73
N PRO A 223 18.30 -1.35 -14.12
CA PRO A 223 19.62 -1.93 -14.17
C PRO A 223 20.43 -1.30 -15.30
N ASP A 224 21.70 -1.01 -15.03
CA ASP A 224 22.62 -0.47 -16.03
C ASP A 224 22.75 -1.44 -17.22
N VAL A 225 22.80 -0.91 -18.44
CA VAL A 225 22.84 -1.72 -19.66
C VAL A 225 24.07 -2.63 -19.69
N GLN A 226 25.23 -2.16 -19.22
CA GLN A 226 26.42 -3.00 -19.13
C GLN A 226 26.21 -4.20 -18.19
N ARG A 227 25.54 -3.98 -17.06
CA ARG A 227 25.22 -5.07 -16.11
C ARG A 227 24.35 -6.13 -16.80
N GLN A 228 23.30 -5.70 -17.50
CA GLN A 228 22.40 -6.62 -18.22
C GLN A 228 23.15 -7.44 -19.29
N LEU A 229 24.11 -6.83 -20.00
CA LEU A 229 24.92 -7.54 -20.99
C LEU A 229 25.87 -8.55 -20.35
N ASN A 230 26.43 -8.23 -19.18
CA ASN A 230 27.36 -9.11 -18.45
C ASN A 230 26.67 -10.36 -17.85
N GLU A 231 25.36 -10.32 -17.64
CA GLU A 231 24.58 -11.47 -17.15
C GLU A 231 24.31 -12.51 -18.24
N LEU A 232 24.54 -12.18 -19.51
CA LEU A 232 24.36 -13.11 -20.62
C LEU A 232 25.55 -14.06 -20.79
N PRO A 233 25.33 -15.25 -21.39
CA PRO A 233 26.42 -16.14 -21.78
C PRO A 233 27.44 -15.46 -22.67
N ARG A 234 28.72 -15.83 -22.52
CA ARG A 234 29.83 -15.29 -23.31
C ARG A 234 29.65 -15.56 -24.81
N LEU A 235 29.97 -14.57 -25.63
CA LEU A 235 29.92 -14.68 -27.09
C LEU A 235 31.23 -15.27 -27.61
N THR A 236 31.29 -16.59 -27.76
CA THR A 236 32.51 -17.32 -28.15
C THR A 236 32.50 -17.79 -29.61
N PHE A 237 33.68 -17.97 -30.21
CA PHE A 237 33.85 -18.41 -31.59
C PHE A 237 34.71 -19.66 -31.74
N ALA A 238 34.44 -20.43 -32.80
CA ALA A 238 35.29 -21.54 -33.21
C ALA A 238 36.67 -21.05 -33.69
N SER A 239 37.67 -21.94 -33.63
CA SER A 239 39.01 -21.64 -34.11
C SER A 239 39.01 -21.26 -35.59
N GLY A 240 39.72 -20.18 -35.94
CA GLY A 240 39.85 -19.69 -37.32
C GLY A 240 38.58 -19.17 -37.99
N GLY A 241 37.43 -19.13 -37.29
CA GLY A 241 36.15 -18.72 -37.85
C GLY A 241 35.51 -17.53 -37.15
N ASP A 242 34.58 -16.90 -37.87
CA ASP A 242 33.74 -15.77 -37.47
C ASP A 242 32.24 -16.09 -37.52
N SER A 243 31.88 -17.36 -37.76
CA SER A 243 30.50 -17.84 -37.76
C SER A 243 29.92 -17.91 -36.35
N LEU A 244 28.69 -17.40 -36.19
CA LEU A 244 27.94 -17.48 -34.94
C LEU A 244 27.35 -18.89 -34.73
N SER A 245 27.61 -19.49 -33.57
CA SER A 245 26.93 -20.72 -33.14
C SER A 245 25.45 -20.46 -32.84
N ALA A 246 24.64 -21.52 -32.76
CA ALA A 246 23.23 -21.41 -32.38
C ALA A 246 23.05 -20.72 -31.01
N ASP A 247 23.83 -21.12 -30.01
CA ASP A 247 23.77 -20.54 -28.66
C ASP A 247 24.17 -19.05 -28.64
N THR A 248 25.17 -18.68 -29.45
CA THR A 248 25.60 -17.28 -29.60
C THR A 248 24.48 -16.45 -30.24
N ARG A 249 23.80 -16.99 -31.26
CA ARG A 249 22.65 -16.32 -31.88
C ARG A 249 21.51 -16.11 -30.88
N THR A 250 21.19 -17.11 -30.06
CA THR A 250 20.18 -16.99 -28.99
C THR A 250 20.54 -15.87 -28.01
N SER A 251 21.81 -15.80 -27.58
CA SER A 251 22.29 -14.74 -26.70
C SER A 251 22.19 -13.36 -27.36
N LEU A 252 22.56 -13.25 -28.64
CA LEU A 252 22.48 -12.00 -29.41
C LEU A 252 21.04 -11.53 -29.66
N VAL A 253 20.06 -12.44 -29.74
CA VAL A 253 18.63 -12.05 -29.77
C VAL A 253 18.24 -11.33 -28.47
N THR A 254 18.72 -11.82 -27.33
CA THR A 254 18.51 -11.16 -26.03
C THR A 254 19.23 -9.82 -25.96
N VAL A 255 20.49 -9.74 -26.42
CA VAL A 255 21.22 -8.47 -26.55
C VAL A 255 20.43 -7.46 -27.39
N ALA A 256 19.93 -7.87 -28.55
CA ALA A 256 19.13 -6.99 -29.41
C ALA A 256 17.85 -6.50 -28.70
N ARG A 257 17.19 -7.34 -27.89
CA ARG A 257 16.04 -6.94 -27.07
C ARG A 257 16.44 -5.86 -26.06
N ILE A 258 17.50 -6.08 -25.29
CA ILE A 258 18.03 -5.12 -24.30
C ILE A 258 18.33 -3.76 -24.95
N LEU A 259 18.99 -3.76 -26.12
CA LEU A 259 19.34 -2.53 -26.82
C LEU A 259 18.14 -1.82 -27.44
N LYS A 260 17.08 -2.55 -27.82
CA LYS A 260 15.83 -1.95 -28.31
C LYS A 260 15.05 -1.25 -27.21
N VAL A 261 15.00 -1.84 -26.01
CA VAL A 261 14.33 -1.20 -24.87
C VAL A 261 15.16 -0.06 -24.27
N ASN A 262 16.48 -0.02 -24.53
CA ASN A 262 17.39 1.05 -24.11
C ASN A 262 17.90 1.89 -25.29
N PRO A 263 17.07 2.75 -25.93
CA PRO A 263 17.44 3.47 -27.15
C PRO A 263 18.60 4.47 -27.00
N SER A 264 18.86 4.97 -25.79
CA SER A 264 19.97 5.89 -25.47
C SER A 264 21.33 5.20 -25.34
N ALA A 265 21.36 3.86 -25.26
CA ALA A 265 22.60 3.11 -25.12
C ALA A 265 23.32 2.95 -26.47
N ARG A 266 24.63 3.16 -26.45
CA ARG A 266 25.56 2.85 -27.55
C ARG A 266 26.44 1.68 -27.11
N VAL A 267 26.81 0.80 -28.05
CA VAL A 267 27.62 -0.38 -27.77
C VAL A 267 28.85 -0.41 -28.66
N ARG A 268 30.02 -0.58 -28.04
CA ARG A 268 31.24 -0.99 -28.73
C ARG A 268 31.39 -2.51 -28.64
N ILE A 269 31.58 -3.13 -29.79
CA ILE A 269 31.73 -4.56 -29.98
C ILE A 269 33.22 -4.82 -30.17
N GLU A 270 33.85 -5.47 -29.20
CA GLU A 270 35.29 -5.74 -29.21
C GLU A 270 35.54 -7.21 -29.53
N GLY A 271 36.19 -7.48 -30.66
CA GLY A 271 36.59 -8.82 -31.08
C GLY A 271 37.99 -9.19 -30.59
N HIS A 272 38.14 -10.44 -30.15
CA HIS A 272 39.42 -10.99 -29.68
C HIS A 272 39.70 -12.35 -30.31
N THR A 273 40.99 -12.69 -30.41
CA THR A 273 41.47 -14.02 -30.84
C THR A 273 42.34 -14.64 -29.76
N ASP A 274 42.62 -15.94 -29.93
CA ASP A 274 43.79 -16.53 -29.30
C ASP A 274 45.07 -16.10 -30.04
N SER A 275 46.24 -16.52 -29.54
CA SER A 275 47.56 -16.17 -30.09
C SER A 275 48.04 -17.13 -31.20
N THR A 276 47.15 -17.98 -31.72
CA THR A 276 47.51 -18.90 -32.81
C THR A 276 47.52 -18.14 -34.14
N GLY A 277 48.64 -18.15 -34.85
CA GLY A 277 48.76 -17.53 -36.17
C GLY A 277 49.58 -16.25 -36.16
N SER A 278 49.43 -15.42 -37.21
CA SER A 278 50.09 -14.12 -37.29
C SER A 278 49.21 -13.01 -36.69
N ALA A 279 49.85 -11.99 -36.13
CA ALA A 279 49.16 -10.83 -35.56
C ALA A 279 48.19 -10.16 -36.55
N ASP A 280 48.59 -10.02 -37.83
CA ASP A 280 47.74 -9.44 -38.88
C ASP A 280 46.49 -10.29 -39.16
N SER A 281 46.64 -11.61 -39.24
CA SER A 281 45.51 -12.54 -39.42
C SER A 281 44.56 -12.48 -38.23
N ASN A 282 45.10 -12.39 -37.01
CA ASN A 282 44.32 -12.30 -35.79
C ASN A 282 43.58 -10.95 -35.66
N LEU A 283 44.22 -9.86 -36.09
CA LEU A 283 43.58 -8.55 -36.17
C LEU A 283 42.45 -8.53 -37.22
N ALA A 284 42.65 -9.14 -38.38
CA ALA A 284 41.61 -9.27 -39.40
C ALA A 284 40.43 -10.13 -38.90
N LEU A 285 40.72 -11.28 -38.28
CA LEU A 285 39.71 -12.22 -37.77
C LEU A 285 38.89 -11.62 -36.63
N SER A 286 39.53 -10.94 -35.67
CA SER A 286 38.81 -10.25 -34.60
C SER A 286 37.87 -9.15 -35.12
N ARG A 287 38.31 -8.36 -36.11
CA ARG A 287 37.46 -7.36 -36.76
C ARG A 287 36.27 -8.01 -37.49
N ALA A 288 36.50 -9.14 -38.17
CA ALA A 288 35.44 -9.89 -38.84
C ALA A 288 34.39 -10.38 -37.83
N ARG A 289 34.81 -10.98 -36.70
CA ARG A 289 33.91 -11.40 -35.62
C ARG A 289 33.07 -10.26 -35.07
N ALA A 290 33.69 -9.12 -34.77
CA ALA A 290 32.99 -7.94 -34.28
C ALA A 290 31.94 -7.44 -35.29
N ARG A 291 32.28 -7.42 -36.59
CA ARG A 291 31.34 -7.08 -37.67
C ARG A 291 30.21 -8.09 -37.80
N THR A 292 30.48 -9.39 -37.73
CA THR A 292 29.42 -10.42 -37.76
C THR A 292 28.41 -10.21 -36.63
N VAL A 293 28.88 -9.87 -35.43
CA VAL A 293 28.00 -9.52 -34.30
C VAL A 293 27.22 -8.23 -34.57
N GLN A 294 27.88 -7.19 -35.09
CA GLN A 294 27.24 -5.93 -35.48
C GLN A 294 26.12 -6.17 -36.50
N ASP A 295 26.41 -6.86 -37.59
CA ASP A 295 25.46 -7.15 -38.68
C ASP A 295 24.28 -7.98 -38.17
N PHE A 296 24.55 -8.94 -37.27
CA PHE A 296 23.48 -9.70 -36.63
C PHE A 296 22.56 -8.77 -35.82
N LEU A 297 23.10 -7.89 -34.99
CA LEU A 297 22.29 -6.96 -34.18
C LEU A 297 21.50 -5.96 -35.05
N VAL A 298 22.11 -5.47 -36.13
CA VAL A 298 21.44 -4.61 -37.12
C VAL A 298 20.28 -5.36 -37.78
N GLY A 299 20.50 -6.61 -38.19
CA GLY A 299 19.45 -7.49 -38.72
C GLY A 299 18.30 -7.75 -37.75
N HIS A 300 18.52 -7.56 -36.44
CA HIS A 300 17.50 -7.71 -35.39
C HIS A 300 16.89 -6.37 -34.91
N GLY A 301 17.14 -5.30 -35.66
CA GLY A 301 16.50 -3.99 -35.50
C GLY A 301 17.26 -3.00 -34.60
N VAL A 302 18.53 -3.25 -34.30
CA VAL A 302 19.37 -2.25 -33.61
C VAL A 302 19.94 -1.28 -34.64
N THR A 303 19.77 0.03 -34.42
CA THR A 303 20.28 1.06 -35.34
C THR A 303 21.81 1.01 -35.43
N ALA A 304 22.35 0.95 -36.64
CA ALA A 304 23.79 0.82 -36.88
C ALA A 304 24.62 1.95 -36.23
N ASP A 305 24.12 3.19 -36.21
CA ASP A 305 24.79 4.34 -35.59
C ASP A 305 25.05 4.19 -34.09
N ARG A 306 24.37 3.23 -33.43
CA ARG A 306 24.55 2.93 -32.01
C ARG A 306 25.63 1.89 -31.76
N LEU A 307 26.17 1.27 -32.82
CA LEU A 307 27.10 0.15 -32.74
C LEU A 307 28.43 0.53 -33.38
N SER A 308 29.53 0.30 -32.68
CA SER A 308 30.86 0.30 -33.27
C SER A 308 31.50 -1.07 -33.16
N ALA A 309 32.24 -1.49 -34.18
CA ALA A 309 32.92 -2.78 -34.21
C ALA A 309 34.43 -2.59 -34.32
N GLU A 310 35.16 -3.10 -33.33
CA GLU A 310 36.61 -3.00 -33.23
C GLU A 310 37.21 -4.40 -33.02
N GLY A 311 38.36 -4.65 -33.62
CA GLY A 311 39.09 -5.90 -33.42
C GLY A 311 40.45 -5.61 -32.80
N TYR A 312 40.82 -6.41 -31.80
CA TYR A 312 42.04 -6.27 -31.03
C TYR A 312 43.04 -7.42 -31.25
N GLY A 313 42.66 -8.42 -32.08
CA GLY A 313 43.44 -9.63 -32.28
C GLY A 313 43.80 -10.31 -30.95
N GLU A 314 45.07 -10.69 -30.82
CA GLU A 314 45.64 -11.35 -29.64
C GLU A 314 46.20 -10.37 -28.59
N THR A 315 46.05 -9.05 -28.79
CA THR A 315 46.68 -8.04 -27.92
C THR A 315 46.02 -7.89 -26.54
N ARG A 316 44.80 -8.45 -26.37
CA ARG A 316 43.98 -8.37 -25.15
C ARG A 316 43.44 -9.75 -24.74
N LEU A 317 44.36 -10.67 -24.44
CA LEU A 317 44.01 -11.98 -23.91
C LEU A 317 43.38 -11.85 -22.52
N GLU A 318 42.30 -12.58 -22.27
CA GLU A 318 41.65 -12.62 -20.95
C GLU A 318 42.36 -13.60 -20.02
N VAL A 319 42.80 -14.72 -20.58
CA VAL A 319 43.48 -15.80 -19.85
C VAL A 319 44.76 -16.23 -20.57
N PRO A 320 45.72 -16.85 -19.86
CA PRO A 320 46.92 -17.38 -20.48
C PRO A 320 46.61 -18.37 -21.61
N ASP A 321 47.23 -18.18 -22.77
CA ASP A 321 46.92 -18.90 -24.01
C ASP A 321 47.60 -20.28 -24.14
N VAL A 322 47.86 -20.92 -23.00
CA VAL A 322 48.70 -22.13 -22.92
C VAL A 322 47.90 -23.44 -23.10
N THR A 323 46.60 -23.42 -22.79
CA THR A 323 45.72 -24.60 -22.92
C THR A 323 44.71 -24.43 -24.04
N GLY A 324 44.17 -25.53 -24.56
CA GLY A 324 43.06 -25.47 -25.53
C GLY A 324 41.81 -24.77 -24.96
N SER A 325 41.56 -24.91 -23.66
CA SER A 325 40.46 -24.20 -22.98
C SER A 325 40.72 -22.70 -22.87
N GLY A 326 41.95 -22.29 -22.51
CA GLY A 326 42.34 -20.87 -22.48
C GLY A 326 42.19 -20.20 -23.84
N ARG A 327 42.65 -20.87 -24.90
CA ARG A 327 42.44 -20.43 -26.29
C ARG A 327 40.96 -20.25 -26.62
N ALA A 328 40.10 -21.16 -26.18
CA ALA A 328 38.66 -21.04 -26.41
C ALA A 328 38.03 -19.83 -25.70
N GLN A 329 38.49 -19.49 -24.51
CA GLN A 329 38.03 -18.30 -23.79
C GLN A 329 38.52 -17.00 -24.47
N ASN A 330 39.75 -16.99 -24.99
CA ASN A 330 40.30 -15.83 -25.69
C ASN A 330 39.60 -15.55 -27.05
N ARG A 331 39.03 -16.57 -27.70
CA ARG A 331 38.19 -16.42 -28.91
C ARG A 331 36.79 -15.92 -28.56
N ARG A 332 36.68 -14.64 -28.22
CA ARG A 332 35.44 -14.02 -27.74
C ARG A 332 35.14 -12.68 -28.41
N VAL A 333 33.90 -12.24 -28.22
CA VAL A 333 33.48 -10.86 -28.43
C VAL A 333 32.95 -10.30 -27.11
N GLU A 334 33.40 -9.10 -26.76
CA GLU A 334 32.89 -8.34 -25.62
C GLU A 334 31.99 -7.19 -26.10
N LEU A 335 31.00 -6.85 -25.29
CA LEU A 335 30.07 -5.76 -25.56
C LEU A 335 30.22 -4.72 -24.45
N LEU A 336 30.64 -3.52 -24.82
CA LEU A 336 30.80 -2.39 -23.92
C LEU A 336 29.71 -1.35 -24.20
N ALA A 337 28.76 -1.23 -23.28
CA ALA A 337 27.69 -0.25 -23.33
C ALA A 337 28.13 1.08 -22.72
N THR A 338 27.75 2.17 -23.38
CA THR A 338 27.82 3.53 -22.84
C THR A 338 26.44 4.16 -22.96
N VAL A 339 25.93 4.68 -21.84
CA VAL A 339 24.69 5.44 -21.83
C VAL A 339 25.07 6.91 -22.03
N THR A 340 24.59 7.51 -23.12
CA THR A 340 24.70 8.96 -23.25
C THR A 340 23.61 9.56 -22.37
N SER A 341 23.93 9.94 -21.14
CA SER A 341 23.00 10.69 -20.31
C SER A 341 22.77 12.06 -20.97
N PRO A 342 21.51 12.53 -21.17
CA PRO A 342 21.29 13.93 -21.45
C PRO A 342 21.88 14.76 -20.28
N PRO A 343 22.39 15.98 -20.54
CA PRO A 343 22.85 16.85 -19.46
C PRO A 343 21.73 16.99 -18.43
N THR A 344 22.05 16.71 -17.17
CA THR A 344 21.12 16.89 -16.06
C THR A 344 20.84 18.37 -15.89
N ASP A 345 19.61 18.80 -16.18
CA ASP A 345 19.04 20.05 -15.68
C ASP A 345 19.01 19.98 -14.15
N ASN A 346 20.12 20.30 -13.51
CA ASN A 346 20.19 20.54 -12.08
C ASN A 346 20.97 21.83 -11.79
N ASP A 347 20.93 22.77 -12.75
CA ASP A 347 21.60 24.06 -12.69
C ASP A 347 20.69 25.16 -13.25
N THR A 348 19.47 25.26 -12.71
CA THR A 348 18.63 26.49 -12.71
C THR A 348 17.74 26.52 -11.49
#